data_AF-X0XK20-F1
#
_entry.id   AF-X0XK20-F1
#
_cell.length_a   1.000
_cell.length_b   1.000
_cell.length_c   1.000
_cell.angle_alpha   90.00
_cell.angle_beta   90.00
_cell.angle_gamma   90.00
#
_symmetry.space_group_name_H-M   'P 1'
#
loop_
_entity.id
_entity.type
_entity.pdbx_description
1 polymer ?
#
loop_
_entity_poly.entity_id
_entity_poly.type
_entity_poly.pdbx_seq_one_letter_code
_entity_poly.pdbx_strand_id
1 'polypeptide(L)'
;MARAIHVFRSPDRFVAGTVGQPGNRTFYLQAVHEQRVVSVMLEKQQVAVLAERISALLVEINRRFGTPIPPDTGEVTDLNPLVMPVDAEFRVGTMGLGWDSEAQTVVVELL
;
A
#
# COMPACT_ATOMS: atom_id res chain seq x y z
N MET A 1 -18.19 18.26 -5.19
CA MET A 1 -18.07 16.85 -5.63
C MET A 1 -18.10 15.98 -4.39
N ALA A 2 -18.83 14.86 -4.39
CA ALA A 2 -18.89 13.96 -3.25
C ALA A 2 -17.53 13.27 -3.05
N ARG A 3 -17.07 13.15 -1.81
CA ARG A 3 -15.86 12.39 -1.45
C ARG A 3 -16.10 10.92 -1.76
N ALA A 4 -15.41 10.36 -2.75
CA ALA A 4 -15.42 8.92 -3.00
C ALA A 4 -14.55 8.23 -1.93
N ILE A 5 -15.10 7.21 -1.27
CA ILE A 5 -14.37 6.40 -0.28
C ILE A 5 -14.18 5.01 -0.88
N HIS A 6 -12.92 4.61 -1.06
CA HIS A 6 -12.56 3.31 -1.60
C HIS A 6 -12.06 2.41 -0.47
N VAL A 7 -12.86 1.42 -0.07
CA VAL A 7 -12.46 0.44 0.97
C VAL A 7 -12.09 -0.90 0.32
N PHE A 8 -10.97 -1.46 0.74
CA PHE A 8 -10.51 -2.81 0.40
C PHE A 8 -10.14 -3.52 1.70
N ARG A 9 -10.88 -4.56 2.08
CA ARG A 9 -10.63 -5.30 3.34
C ARG A 9 -9.54 -6.37 3.15
N SER A 10 -9.56 -7.03 2.01
CA SER A 10 -8.62 -8.10 1.65
C SER A 10 -8.26 -7.97 0.17
N PRO A 11 -7.51 -6.92 -0.22
CA PRO A 11 -7.10 -6.76 -1.61
C PRO A 11 -6.25 -7.96 -2.04
N ASP A 12 -6.45 -8.41 -3.28
CA ASP A 12 -5.65 -9.48 -3.89
C ASP A 12 -4.23 -8.99 -4.17
N ARG A 13 -4.08 -7.67 -4.37
CA ARG A 13 -2.81 -7.02 -4.64
C ARG A 13 -2.78 -5.60 -4.07
N PHE A 14 -1.70 -5.26 -3.39
CA PHE A 14 -1.43 -3.92 -2.88
C PHE A 14 0.03 -3.56 -3.16
N VAL A 15 0.28 -2.76 -4.19
CA VAL A 15 1.62 -2.58 -4.76
C VAL A 15 1.92 -1.12 -5.05
N ALA A 16 3.17 -0.71 -4.79
CA ALA A 16 3.71 0.57 -5.23
C ALA A 16 4.44 0.40 -6.57
N GLY A 17 4.18 1.28 -7.53
CA GLY A 17 4.83 1.26 -8.83
C GLY A 17 5.07 2.65 -9.37
N THR A 18 5.76 2.74 -10.51
CA THR A 18 6.05 4.03 -11.16
C THR A 18 5.83 3.97 -12.66
N VAL A 19 5.36 5.07 -13.22
CA VAL A 19 5.27 5.26 -14.67
C VAL A 19 6.14 6.45 -15.07
N GLY A 20 6.84 6.35 -16.20
CA GLY A 20 7.69 7.40 -16.76
C GLY A 20 9.19 7.07 -16.78
N GLN A 21 9.96 7.99 -17.35
CA GLN A 21 11.41 7.85 -17.53
C GLN A 21 12.16 8.09 -16.20
N PRO A 22 13.34 7.48 -16.00
CA PRO A 22 14.21 7.84 -14.88
C PRO A 22 14.42 9.36 -14.79
N GLY A 23 14.25 9.93 -13.60
CA GLY A 23 14.30 11.39 -13.37
C GLY A 23 12.96 12.12 -13.51
N ASN A 24 11.96 11.53 -14.19
CA ASN A 24 10.62 12.07 -14.32
C ASN A 24 9.56 10.98 -14.13
N ARG A 25 9.66 10.25 -13.00
CA ARG A 25 8.73 9.18 -12.64
C ARG A 25 7.61 9.71 -11.78
N THR A 26 6.39 9.32 -12.11
CA THR A 26 5.24 9.44 -11.21
C THR A 26 5.07 8.15 -10.44
N PHE A 27 4.89 8.25 -9.13
CA PHE A 27 4.68 7.11 -8.25
C PHE A 27 3.20 6.91 -8.00
N TYR A 28 2.79 5.65 -7.97
CA TYR A 28 1.42 5.21 -7.72
C TYR A 28 1.41 4.10 -6.69
N LEU A 29 0.33 4.06 -5.92
CA LEU A 29 -0.02 2.92 -5.10
C LEU A 29 -1.33 2.35 -5.65
N GLN A 30 -1.37 1.06 -5.90
CA GLN A 30 -2.50 0.40 -6.52
C GLN A 30 -3.03 -0.72 -5.62
N ALA A 31 -4.33 -0.68 -5.37
CA ALA A 31 -5.08 -1.75 -4.72
C ALA A 31 -5.97 -2.45 -5.76
N VAL A 32 -5.87 -3.77 -5.83
CA VAL A 32 -6.67 -4.61 -6.73
C VAL A 32 -7.45 -5.62 -5.90
N HIS A 33 -8.73 -5.76 -6.21
CA HIS A 33 -9.56 -6.84 -5.72
C HIS A 33 -10.57 -7.25 -6.79
N GLU A 34 -10.45 -8.47 -7.28
CA GLU A 34 -11.17 -8.99 -8.43
C GLU A 34 -11.03 -8.06 -9.65
N GLN A 35 -12.12 -7.42 -10.07
CA GLN A 35 -12.16 -6.48 -11.21
C GLN A 35 -11.96 -5.02 -10.77
N ARG A 36 -11.92 -4.75 -9.46
CA ARG A 36 -11.82 -3.39 -8.94
C ARG A 36 -10.36 -3.02 -8.73
N VAL A 37 -9.91 -2.05 -9.51
CA VAL A 37 -8.57 -1.47 -9.42
C VAL A 37 -8.71 -0.01 -9.01
N VAL A 38 -8.01 0.40 -7.96
CA VAL A 38 -7.91 1.81 -7.56
C VAL A 38 -6.44 2.17 -7.48
N SER A 39 -6.07 3.26 -8.14
CA SER A 39 -4.72 3.80 -8.10
C SER A 39 -4.74 5.21 -7.49
N VAL A 40 -3.75 5.52 -6.67
CA VAL A 40 -3.55 6.86 -6.11
C VAL A 40 -2.13 7.33 -6.39
N MET A 41 -1.95 8.63 -6.60
CA MET A 41 -0.63 9.24 -6.78
C MET A 41 -0.02 9.59 -5.43
N LEU A 42 1.28 9.37 -5.29
CA LEU A 42 2.04 9.75 -4.10
C LEU A 42 3.47 10.11 -4.46
N GLU A 43 4.19 10.70 -3.50
CA GLU A 43 5.60 11.04 -3.65
C GLU A 43 6.50 9.85 -3.37
N LYS A 44 7.70 9.83 -3.98
CA LYS A 44 8.71 8.78 -3.73
C LYS A 44 9.00 8.60 -2.23
N GLN A 45 9.12 9.71 -1.50
CA GLN A 45 9.40 9.69 -0.06
C GLN A 45 8.24 9.10 0.74
N GLN A 46 6.99 9.34 0.31
CA GLN A 46 5.82 8.75 0.97
C GLN A 46 5.80 7.23 0.82
N VAL A 47 6.16 6.68 -0.36
CA VAL A 47 6.29 5.22 -0.55
C VAL A 47 7.33 4.64 0.42
N ALA A 48 8.50 5.28 0.53
CA ALA A 48 9.57 4.82 1.42
C ALA A 48 9.12 4.83 2.89
N VAL A 49 8.51 5.93 3.35
CA VAL A 49 7.99 6.07 4.72
C VAL A 49 6.89 5.05 5.01
N LEU A 50 6.00 4.78 4.04
CA LEU A 50 4.95 3.78 4.20
C LEU A 50 5.55 2.38 4.42
N ALA A 51 6.52 1.97 3.60
CA ALA A 51 7.20 0.69 3.73
C ALA A 51 7.91 0.55 5.09
N GLU A 52 8.67 1.58 5.50
CA GLU A 52 9.35 1.60 6.79
C GLU A 52 8.36 1.47 7.96
N ARG A 53 7.26 2.22 7.91
CA ARG A 53 6.24 2.21 8.96
C ARG A 53 5.50 0.89 9.05
N ILE A 54 5.19 0.24 7.92
CA ILE A 54 4.60 -1.10 7.91
C ILE A 54 5.54 -2.09 8.60
N SER A 55 6.83 -2.09 8.24
CA SER A 55 7.82 -2.98 8.87
C SER A 55 7.94 -2.74 10.38
N ALA A 56 8.02 -1.47 10.81
CA ALA A 56 8.10 -1.12 12.22
C ALA A 56 6.85 -1.56 13.01
N LEU A 57 5.66 -1.34 12.43
CA LEU A 57 4.39 -1.74 13.03
C LEU A 57 4.32 -3.27 13.21
N LEU A 58 4.70 -4.04 12.19
CA LEU A 58 4.74 -5.49 12.28
C LEU A 58 5.64 -5.94 13.43
N VAL A 59 6.89 -5.46 13.49
CA VAL A 59 7.83 -5.79 14.58
C VAL A 59 7.23 -5.47 15.96
N GLU A 60 6.57 -4.32 16.11
CA GLU A 60 5.92 -3.92 17.36
C GLU A 60 4.77 -4.86 17.75
N ILE A 61 3.96 -5.30 16.78
CA ILE A 61 2.85 -6.25 17.01
C ILE A 61 3.38 -7.61 17.44
N ASN A 62 4.39 -8.16 16.75
CA ASN A 62 4.98 -9.44 17.15
C ASN A 62 5.54 -9.38 18.57
N ARG A 63 6.24 -8.29 18.91
CA ARG A 63 6.77 -8.08 20.26
C ARG A 63 5.66 -7.98 21.32
N ARG A 64 4.54 -7.31 21.03
CA ARG A 64 3.47 -7.05 22.00
C ARG A 64 2.47 -8.20 22.15
N PHE A 65 2.11 -8.83 21.05
CA PHE A 65 0.98 -9.78 20.98
C PHE A 65 1.42 -11.20 20.60
N GLY A 66 2.70 -11.40 20.26
CA GLY A 66 3.21 -12.70 19.80
C GLY A 66 2.67 -13.10 18.42
N THR A 67 2.08 -12.18 17.67
CA THR A 67 1.53 -12.47 16.33
C THR A 67 2.65 -13.01 15.44
N PRO A 68 2.48 -14.20 14.83
CA PRO A 68 3.48 -14.75 13.93
C PRO A 68 3.55 -13.88 12.68
N ILE A 69 4.73 -13.28 12.42
CA ILE A 69 5.01 -12.60 11.17
C ILE A 69 5.77 -13.57 10.29
N PRO A 70 5.42 -13.71 9.00
CA PRO A 70 6.23 -14.44 8.05
C PRO A 70 7.69 -13.94 8.08
N PRO A 71 8.68 -14.84 8.00
CA PRO A 71 10.07 -14.41 7.93
C PRO A 71 10.28 -13.54 6.69
N ASP A 72 11.10 -12.49 6.82
CA ASP A 72 11.56 -11.73 5.66
C ASP A 72 12.47 -12.64 4.83
N THR A 73 11.98 -13.07 3.67
CA THR A 73 12.74 -13.91 2.74
C THR A 73 13.69 -13.09 1.88
N GLY A 74 13.58 -11.76 1.87
CA GLY A 74 14.27 -10.87 0.94
C GLY A 74 13.85 -11.04 -0.52
N GLU A 75 12.90 -11.95 -0.80
CA GLU A 75 12.42 -12.24 -2.15
C GLU A 75 11.12 -11.48 -2.41
N VAL A 76 11.17 -10.57 -3.38
CA VAL A 76 9.97 -9.92 -3.91
C VAL A 76 9.30 -10.89 -4.89
N THR A 77 8.21 -11.50 -4.47
CA THR A 77 7.48 -12.48 -5.28
C THR A 77 6.64 -11.85 -6.39
N ASP A 78 6.19 -10.61 -6.19
CA ASP A 78 5.41 -9.87 -7.18
C ASP A 78 6.26 -8.84 -7.92
N LEU A 79 6.62 -9.16 -9.16
CA LEU A 79 7.33 -8.28 -10.09
C LEU A 79 6.43 -7.80 -11.24
N ASN A 80 5.14 -8.09 -11.18
CA ASN A 80 4.23 -7.72 -12.26
C ASN A 80 4.10 -6.18 -12.33
N PRO A 81 3.89 -5.61 -13.52
CA PRO A 81 3.67 -4.16 -13.66
C PRO A 81 2.36 -3.73 -12.97
N LEU A 82 2.17 -2.42 -12.81
CA LEU A 82 0.86 -1.86 -12.46
C LEU A 82 -0.17 -2.27 -13.52
N VAL A 83 -1.41 -2.49 -13.08
CA VAL A 83 -2.52 -2.68 -14.02
C VAL A 83 -2.73 -1.40 -14.81
N MET A 84 -2.76 -1.53 -16.13
CA MET A 84 -2.92 -0.41 -17.07
C MET A 84 -4.35 -0.35 -17.62
N PRO A 85 -4.90 0.85 -17.90
CA PRO A 85 -4.30 2.17 -17.67
C PRO A 85 -4.23 2.53 -16.18
N VAL A 86 -3.24 3.33 -15.80
CA VAL A 86 -3.13 3.87 -14.44
C VAL A 86 -3.74 5.26 -14.41
N ASP A 87 -5.00 5.33 -14.03
CA ASP A 87 -5.71 6.57 -13.74
C ASP A 87 -5.78 6.77 -12.23
N ALA A 88 -5.22 7.88 -11.74
CA ALA A 88 -5.18 8.15 -10.31
C ALA A 88 -6.45 8.87 -9.85
N GLU A 89 -7.08 8.35 -8.80
CA GLU A 89 -8.26 8.95 -8.18
C GLU A 89 -7.92 10.28 -7.51
N PHE A 90 -6.79 10.33 -6.81
CA PHE A 90 -6.31 11.53 -6.13
C PHE A 90 -4.80 11.45 -5.84
N ARG A 91 -4.24 12.58 -5.39
CA ARG A 91 -2.89 12.66 -4.82
C ARG A 91 -2.97 12.54 -3.30
N VAL A 92 -2.24 11.58 -2.75
CA VAL A 92 -2.14 11.35 -1.31
C VAL A 92 -1.40 12.50 -0.64
N GLY A 93 -2.09 13.20 0.26
CA GLY A 93 -1.50 14.17 1.17
C GLY A 93 -1.11 13.55 2.50
N THR A 94 -1.98 12.72 3.09
CA THR A 94 -1.77 12.12 4.41
C THR A 94 -1.92 10.59 4.35
N MET A 95 -1.08 9.89 5.10
CA MET A 95 -1.13 8.43 5.24
C MET A 95 -1.29 8.04 6.70
N GLY A 96 -2.30 7.22 6.98
CA GLY A 96 -2.52 6.55 8.26
C GLY A 96 -2.09 5.09 8.19
N LEU A 97 -1.61 4.57 9.31
CA LEU A 97 -1.26 3.16 9.46
C LEU A 97 -1.73 2.67 10.82
N GLY A 98 -2.37 1.51 10.85
CA GLY A 98 -2.87 0.88 12.06
C GLY A 98 -2.83 -0.64 12.02
N TRP A 99 -3.14 -1.24 13.15
CA TRP A 99 -3.31 -2.69 13.31
C TRP A 99 -4.73 -2.97 13.77
N ASP A 100 -5.42 -3.84 13.05
CA ASP A 100 -6.68 -4.43 13.48
C ASP A 100 -6.38 -5.77 14.15
N SER A 101 -6.54 -5.85 15.47
CA SER A 101 -6.30 -7.07 16.23
C SER A 101 -7.35 -8.15 16.03
N GLU A 102 -8.58 -7.77 15.65
CA GLU A 102 -9.67 -8.71 15.43
C GLU A 102 -9.49 -9.40 14.07
N ALA A 103 -9.21 -8.61 13.03
CA ALA A 103 -8.94 -9.14 11.69
C ALA A 103 -7.51 -9.67 11.52
N GLN A 104 -6.60 -9.35 12.44
CA GLN A 104 -5.15 -9.60 12.32
C GLN A 104 -4.56 -9.02 11.03
N THR A 105 -4.94 -7.78 10.69
CA THR A 105 -4.53 -7.11 9.45
C THR A 105 -3.93 -5.73 9.70
N VAL A 106 -2.97 -5.36 8.85
CA VAL A 106 -2.49 -3.98 8.77
C VAL A 106 -3.52 -3.13 8.02
N VAL A 107 -3.89 -2.00 8.60
CA VAL A 107 -4.81 -1.03 8.00
C VAL A 107 -4.01 0.15 7.46
N VAL A 108 -4.15 0.45 6.17
CA VAL A 108 -3.52 1.59 5.51
C VAL A 108 -4.61 2.56 5.07
N GLU A 109 -4.52 3.81 5.52
CA GLU A 109 -5.45 4.89 5.15
C GLU A 109 -4.71 5.94 4.30
N LEU A 110 -5.30 6.36 3.19
CA LEU A 110 -4.71 7.30 2.24
C LEU A 110 -5.72 8.41 1.97
N LEU A 111 -5.32 9.66 2.22
CA LEU A 111 -6.16 10.85 2.14
C LEU A 111 -5.53 11.92 1.26
#